data_AF-A0A3D5FVF4-F1
#
_entry.id   AF-A0A3D5FVF4-F1
#
_cell.length_a   1.000
_cell.length_b   1.000
_cell.length_c   1.000
_cell.angle_alpha   90.00
_cell.angle_beta   90.00
_cell.angle_gamma   90.00
#
_symmetry.space_group_name_H-M   'P 1'
#
loop_
_entity.id
_entity.type
_entity.pdbx_description
1 polymer ?
#
loop_
_entity_poly.entity_id
_entity_poly.type
_entity_poly.pdbx_seq_one_letter_code
_entity_poly.pdbx_strand_id
1 'polypeptide(L)'
;MSRSIFRLALHWQILAALILGAAAGLLIPDVVTSVDFMGDLFLKGLRMVIVPLIMTSIICGVAGLGGGDGVGRLGGKTLIYYTMSSLLAIVTGLVLVNLTQPGVGVDLGLADQPDRLASSMDRFGDSPWSALVRLLLDLVPSNPIAAMAEGNMLQIIVFA
;
A
#
# COMPACT_ATOMS: atom_id res chain seq x y z
N MET A 1 -25.09 -21.37 26.15
CA MET A 1 -24.37 -22.63 25.86
C MET A 1 -23.18 -22.29 24.96
N SER A 2 -22.06 -21.88 25.57
CA SER A 2 -20.90 -21.28 24.90
C SER A 2 -19.92 -22.36 24.46
N ARG A 3 -19.79 -22.62 23.15
CA ARG A 3 -18.82 -23.57 22.60
C ARG A 3 -17.51 -22.88 22.23
N SER A 4 -16.63 -22.90 23.23
CA SER A 4 -15.16 -23.06 23.25
C SER A 4 -14.39 -23.43 21.95
N ILE A 5 -14.49 -22.64 20.88
CA ILE A 5 -13.52 -22.70 19.75
C ILE A 5 -12.64 -21.43 19.68
N PHE A 6 -13.03 -20.35 20.37
CA PHE A 6 -12.39 -19.03 20.31
C PHE A 6 -11.34 -18.74 21.40
N ARG A 7 -10.53 -19.72 21.85
CA ARG A 7 -9.45 -19.48 22.83
C ARG A 7 -8.06 -19.23 22.22
N LEU A 8 -7.93 -19.29 20.90
CA LEU A 8 -6.67 -19.01 20.20
C LEU A 8 -6.48 -17.49 20.03
N ALA A 9 -5.23 -17.04 20.10
CA ALA A 9 -4.88 -15.64 19.87
C ALA A 9 -5.29 -15.19 18.45
N LEU A 10 -5.69 -13.92 18.31
CA LEU A 10 -6.31 -13.39 17.09
C LEU A 10 -5.42 -13.55 15.85
N HIS A 11 -4.10 -13.36 15.99
CA HIS A 11 -3.15 -13.54 14.90
C HIS A 11 -3.12 -14.99 14.38
N TRP A 12 -3.31 -15.98 15.26
CA TRP A 12 -3.39 -17.39 14.86
C TRP A 12 -4.68 -17.70 14.11
N GLN A 13 -5.77 -17.06 14.49
CA GLN A 13 -7.05 -17.18 13.79
C GLN A 13 -6.96 -16.59 12.37
N ILE A 14 -6.33 -15.42 12.22
CA ILE A 14 -6.12 -14.78 10.91
C ILE A 14 -5.24 -15.67 10.02
N LEU A 15 -4.15 -16.23 10.58
CA LEU A 15 -3.25 -17.10 9.83
C LEU A 15 -3.94 -18.40 9.38
N ALA A 16 -4.73 -19.02 10.27
CA ALA A 16 -5.53 -20.18 9.94
C ALA A 16 -6.58 -19.86 8.85
N ALA A 17 -7.27 -18.72 8.95
CA ALA A 17 -8.25 -18.27 7.96
C ALA A 17 -7.61 -18.00 6.59
N LEU A 18 -6.40 -17.42 6.55
CA LEU A 18 -5.65 -17.19 5.32
C LEU A 18 -5.30 -18.52 4.62
N ILE A 19 -4.77 -19.49 5.38
CA ILE A 19 -4.40 -20.81 4.84
C ILE A 19 -5.64 -21.55 4.33
N LEU A 20 -6.72 -21.56 5.11
CA LEU A 20 -7.97 -22.20 4.72
C LEU A 20 -8.61 -21.52 3.51
N GLY A 21 -8.58 -20.19 3.44
CA GLY A 21 -9.06 -19.42 2.29
C GLY A 21 -8.27 -19.72 1.02
N ALA A 22 -6.94 -19.77 1.10
CA ALA A 22 -6.09 -20.14 -0.03
C ALA A 22 -6.34 -21.58 -0.49
N ALA A 23 -6.46 -22.53 0.44
CA ALA A 23 -6.76 -23.92 0.12
C ALA A 23 -8.16 -24.07 -0.52
N ALA A 24 -9.18 -23.38 0.02
CA ALA A 24 -10.52 -23.38 -0.55
C ALA A 24 -10.57 -22.77 -1.95
N GLY A 25 -9.81 -21.69 -2.20
CA GLY A 25 -9.69 -21.06 -3.52
C GLY A 25 -9.10 -21.98 -4.58
N LEU A 26 -8.20 -22.89 -4.20
CA LEU A 26 -7.61 -23.87 -5.13
C LEU A 26 -8.53 -25.08 -5.38
N LEU A 27 -9.24 -25.53 -4.34
CA LEU A 27 -10.02 -26.77 -4.39
C LEU A 27 -11.45 -26.58 -4.91
N ILE A 28 -12.07 -25.42 -4.65
CA ILE A 28 -13.50 -25.17 -4.94
C ILE A 28 -13.72 -23.71 -5.41
N PRO A 29 -13.21 -23.32 -6.59
CA PRO A 29 -13.25 -21.93 -7.05
C PRO A 29 -14.68 -21.39 -7.23
N ASP A 30 -15.62 -22.21 -7.68
CA ASP A 30 -17.02 -21.80 -7.95
C ASP A 30 -17.79 -21.40 -6.68
N VAL A 31 -17.45 -21.99 -5.53
CA VAL A 31 -18.05 -21.63 -4.24
C VAL A 31 -17.39 -20.38 -3.69
N VAL A 32 -16.08 -20.21 -3.89
CA VAL A 32 -15.32 -19.05 -3.37
C VAL A 32 -15.73 -17.75 -4.04
N THR A 33 -16.01 -17.75 -5.34
CA THR A 33 -16.52 -16.57 -6.05
C THR A 33 -17.86 -16.09 -5.50
N SER A 34 -18.68 -17.01 -4.96
CA SER A 34 -19.96 -16.66 -4.33
C SER A 34 -19.79 -15.99 -2.95
N VAL A 35 -18.63 -16.15 -2.30
CA VAL A 35 -18.32 -15.61 -0.96
C VAL A 35 -17.41 -14.37 -1.04
N ASP A 36 -16.96 -13.98 -2.23
CA ASP A 36 -16.05 -12.84 -2.44
C ASP A 36 -16.60 -11.51 -1.87
N PHE A 37 -17.91 -11.35 -1.87
CA PHE A 37 -18.59 -10.20 -1.25
C PHE A 37 -18.19 -9.96 0.22
N MET A 38 -17.82 -11.03 0.95
CA MET A 38 -17.39 -10.95 2.34
C MET A 38 -16.01 -10.28 2.44
N GLY A 39 -15.10 -10.63 1.52
CA GLY A 39 -13.79 -10.00 1.39
C GLY A 39 -13.93 -8.53 1.02
N ASP A 40 -14.79 -8.23 0.05
CA ASP A 40 -15.10 -6.86 -0.35
C ASP A 40 -15.68 -6.03 0.79
N LEU A 41 -16.62 -6.58 1.56
CA LEU A 41 -17.20 -5.91 2.72
C LEU A 41 -16.14 -5.60 3.78
N PHE A 42 -15.25 -6.55 4.05
CA PHE A 42 -14.14 -6.38 4.98
C PHE A 42 -13.19 -5.27 4.51
N LEU A 43 -12.78 -5.27 3.23
CA LEU A 43 -11.92 -4.24 2.65
C LEU A 43 -12.58 -2.86 2.66
N LYS A 44 -13.88 -2.77 2.36
CA LYS A 44 -14.66 -1.53 2.46
C LYS A 44 -14.69 -1.01 3.91
N GLY A 45 -14.88 -1.90 4.87
CA GLY A 45 -14.84 -1.57 6.30
C GLY A 45 -13.49 -1.00 6.73
N LEU A 46 -12.38 -1.63 6.31
CA LEU A 46 -11.03 -1.11 6.58
C LEU A 46 -10.84 0.29 5.96
N ARG A 47 -11.18 0.46 4.67
CA ARG A 47 -11.06 1.76 3.97
C ARG A 47 -11.88 2.87 4.62
N MET A 48 -13.08 2.56 5.14
CA MET A 48 -13.94 3.52 5.84
C MET A 48 -13.27 4.09 7.11
N VAL A 49 -12.52 3.27 7.84
CA VAL A 49 -11.86 3.67 9.10
C VAL A 49 -10.53 4.39 8.83
N ILE A 50 -9.82 4.02 7.78
CA ILE A 50 -8.45 4.52 7.48
C ILE A 50 -8.41 6.04 7.34
N VAL A 51 -9.32 6.65 6.57
CA VAL A 51 -9.26 8.10 6.28
C VAL A 51 -9.46 8.96 7.53
N PRO A 52 -10.54 8.78 8.34
CA PRO A 52 -10.72 9.56 9.57
C PRO A 52 -9.60 9.32 10.60
N LEU A 53 -9.15 8.06 10.73
CA LEU A 53 -8.13 7.70 11.71
C LEU A 53 -6.81 8.39 11.40
N ILE A 54 -6.37 8.39 10.14
CA ILE A 54 -5.09 8.98 9.75
C ILE A 54 -5.11 10.50 9.88
N MET A 55 -6.18 11.15 9.41
CA MET A 55 -6.36 12.60 9.58
C MET A 55 -6.25 13.01 11.05
N THR A 56 -7.07 12.40 11.91
CA THR A 56 -7.12 12.75 13.34
C THR A 56 -5.82 12.40 14.05
N SER A 57 -5.21 11.25 13.73
CA SER A 57 -3.94 10.83 14.32
C SER A 57 -2.80 11.77 13.97
N ILE A 58 -2.73 12.26 12.73
CA ILE A 58 -1.66 13.17 12.28
C ILE A 58 -1.88 14.55 12.89
N ILE A 59 -3.08 15.13 12.82
CA ILE A 59 -3.39 16.43 13.43
C ILE A 59 -3.03 16.42 14.93
N CYS A 60 -3.50 15.41 15.67
CA CYS A 60 -3.18 15.29 17.10
C CYS A 60 -1.69 15.06 17.35
N GLY A 61 -1.03 14.24 16.51
CA GLY A 61 0.39 13.95 16.63
C GLY A 61 1.26 15.19 16.39
N VAL A 62 0.97 15.95 15.33
CA VAL A 62 1.68 17.18 14.95
C VAL A 62 1.42 18.28 15.98
N ALA A 63 0.16 18.46 16.41
CA ALA A 63 -0.19 19.43 17.46
C ALA A 63 0.52 19.13 18.79
N GLY A 64 0.68 17.86 19.15
CA GLY A 64 1.39 17.44 20.36
C GLY A 64 2.90 17.69 20.35
N LEU A 65 3.52 17.83 19.18
CA LEU A 65 4.96 18.06 19.03
C LEU A 65 5.38 19.54 19.21
N GLY A 66 4.44 20.45 19.46
CA GLY A 66 4.75 21.85 19.79
C GLY A 66 5.12 22.77 18.61
N GLY A 67 4.90 22.31 17.36
CA GLY A 67 5.09 23.12 16.15
C GLY A 67 6.51 23.14 15.57
N GLY A 68 6.59 23.26 14.24
CA GLY A 68 7.77 23.63 13.45
C GLY A 68 8.96 22.66 13.48
N ASP A 69 9.93 22.93 14.36
CA ASP A 69 11.26 22.30 14.33
C ASP A 69 11.23 20.81 14.70
N GLY A 70 10.28 20.42 15.57
CA GLY A 70 10.09 19.02 15.95
C GLY A 70 9.65 18.15 14.76
N VAL A 71 8.72 18.66 13.96
CA VAL A 71 8.12 17.96 12.81
C VAL A 71 9.12 17.88 11.67
N GLY A 72 9.80 18.98 11.32
CA GLY A 72 10.80 18.99 10.26
C GLY A 72 11.98 18.06 10.54
N ARG A 73 12.49 18.04 11.79
CA ARG A 73 13.57 17.14 12.19
C ARG A 73 13.15 15.68 12.18
N LEU A 74 11.93 15.38 12.62
CA LEU A 74 11.39 14.02 12.58
C LEU A 74 11.19 13.56 11.13
N GLY A 75 10.55 14.39 10.31
CA GLY A 75 10.32 14.12 8.89
C GLY A 75 11.62 13.87 8.12
N GLY A 76 12.64 14.71 8.31
CA GLY A 76 13.94 14.54 7.67
C GLY A 76 14.65 13.24 8.07
N LYS A 77 14.65 12.90 9.37
CA LYS A 77 15.20 11.62 9.86
C LYS A 77 14.46 10.42 9.27
N THR A 78 13.12 10.50 9.24
CA THR A 78 12.26 9.45 8.69
C THR A 78 12.49 9.28 7.19
N LEU A 79 12.61 10.37 6.43
CA LEU A 79 12.87 10.32 4.99
C LEU A 79 14.21 9.66 4.69
N ILE A 80 15.28 10.06 5.38
CA ILE A 80 16.60 9.43 5.21
C ILE A 80 16.54 7.95 5.59
N TYR A 81 15.88 7.61 6.69
CA TYR A 81 15.70 6.22 7.12
C TYR A 81 14.99 5.38 6.06
N TYR A 82 13.83 5.83 5.56
CA TYR A 82 13.07 5.11 4.54
C TYR A 82 13.79 5.04 3.19
N THR A 83 14.48 6.09 2.76
CA THR A 83 15.27 6.05 1.52
C THR A 83 16.40 5.04 1.64
N MET A 84 17.13 5.02 2.75
CA MET A 84 18.24 4.07 2.97
C MET A 84 17.74 2.63 3.08
N SER A 85 16.67 2.39 3.84
CA SER A 85 16.10 1.04 3.97
C SER A 85 15.53 0.53 2.65
N SER A 86 14.88 1.41 1.87
CA SER A 86 14.34 1.06 0.55
C SER A 86 15.45 0.78 -0.45
N LEU A 87 16.53 1.58 -0.45
CA LEU A 87 17.70 1.32 -1.28
C LEU A 87 18.32 -0.04 -0.94
N LEU A 88 18.47 -0.35 0.35
CA LEU A 88 18.98 -1.65 0.79
C LEU A 88 18.08 -2.80 0.33
N ALA A 89 16.76 -2.64 0.42
CA ALA A 89 15.79 -3.63 -0.05
C ALA A 89 15.88 -3.83 -1.57
N ILE A 90 15.98 -2.76 -2.36
CA ILE A 90 16.13 -2.81 -3.83
C ILE A 90 17.42 -3.53 -4.20
N VAL A 91 18.55 -3.16 -3.57
CA VAL A 91 19.84 -3.81 -3.83
C VAL A 91 19.78 -5.30 -3.50
N THR A 92 19.18 -5.66 -2.37
CA THR A 92 19.02 -7.07 -1.96
C THR A 92 18.14 -7.84 -2.95
N GLY A 93 17.02 -7.24 -3.38
CA GLY A 93 16.14 -7.82 -4.38
C GLY A 93 16.82 -8.01 -5.73
N LEU A 94 17.60 -7.02 -6.19
CA LEU A 94 18.39 -7.12 -7.42
C LEU A 94 19.44 -8.22 -7.34
N VAL A 95 20.15 -8.33 -6.22
CA VAL A 95 21.12 -9.42 -6.01
C VAL A 95 20.42 -10.77 -6.11
N LEU A 96 19.31 -10.97 -5.38
CA LEU A 96 18.56 -12.22 -5.40
C LEU A 96 18.05 -12.56 -6.80
N VAL A 97 17.42 -11.62 -7.51
CA VAL A 97 16.90 -11.84 -8.87
C VAL A 97 18.02 -12.16 -9.85
N ASN A 98 19.17 -11.48 -9.77
CA ASN A 98 20.31 -11.78 -10.65
C ASN A 98 20.94 -13.15 -10.36
N LEU A 99 20.86 -13.64 -9.11
CA LEU A 99 21.35 -14.98 -8.73
C LEU A 99 20.37 -16.09 -9.09
N THR A 100 19.08 -15.93 -8.76
CA THR A 100 18.08 -16.98 -8.99
C THR A 100 17.52 -16.96 -10.41
N GLN A 101 17.76 -15.88 -11.16
CA GLN A 101 17.29 -15.63 -12.54
C GLN A 101 15.86 -16.13 -12.78
N PRO A 102 14.89 -15.69 -11.97
CA PRO A 102 13.51 -16.17 -12.09
C PRO A 102 12.92 -15.63 -13.40
N GLY A 103 12.67 -16.52 -14.36
CA GLY A 103 12.08 -16.17 -15.67
C GLY A 103 12.88 -16.63 -16.89
N VAL A 104 14.09 -17.17 -16.72
CA VAL A 104 14.82 -17.79 -17.85
C VAL A 104 14.02 -18.99 -18.36
N GLY A 105 13.56 -18.92 -19.62
CA GLY A 105 12.75 -19.96 -20.25
C GLY A 105 11.23 -19.82 -20.09
N VAL A 106 10.75 -18.75 -19.45
CA VAL A 106 9.30 -18.44 -19.39
C VAL A 106 8.96 -17.44 -20.49
N ASP A 107 8.22 -17.89 -21.51
CA ASP A 107 7.62 -16.99 -22.49
C ASP A 107 6.36 -16.37 -21.88
N LEU A 108 6.44 -15.08 -21.52
CA LEU A 108 5.36 -14.33 -20.90
C LEU A 108 4.44 -13.66 -21.92
N GLY A 109 4.64 -13.85 -23.24
CA GLY A 109 3.81 -13.22 -24.28
C GLY A 109 3.84 -11.68 -24.25
N LEU A 110 4.85 -11.09 -23.61
CA LEU A 110 4.96 -9.63 -23.40
C LEU A 110 5.28 -8.85 -24.68
N ALA A 111 5.61 -9.54 -25.77
CA ALA A 111 5.83 -8.93 -27.08
C ALA A 111 4.54 -8.33 -27.68
N ASP A 112 3.35 -8.80 -27.28
CA ASP A 112 2.07 -8.43 -27.89
C ASP A 112 1.28 -7.34 -27.13
N GLN A 113 1.82 -6.74 -26.05
CA GLN A 113 1.13 -5.70 -25.26
C GLN A 113 1.96 -4.42 -25.03
N PRO A 114 2.27 -3.64 -26.08
CA PRO A 114 3.00 -2.38 -25.96
C PRO A 114 2.25 -1.30 -25.14
N ASP A 115 0.92 -1.38 -25.08
CA ASP A 115 0.08 -0.36 -24.42
C ASP A 115 0.28 -0.29 -22.90
N ARG A 116 0.63 -1.42 -22.26
CA ARG A 116 0.87 -1.46 -20.80
C ARG A 116 2.18 -0.78 -20.41
N LEU A 117 3.19 -0.83 -21.27
CA LEU A 117 4.45 -0.12 -21.06
C LEU A 117 4.29 1.39 -21.26
N ALA A 118 3.56 1.80 -22.31
CA ALA A 118 3.29 3.21 -22.61
C ALA A 118 2.51 3.91 -21.47
N SER A 119 1.48 3.26 -20.92
CA SER A 119 0.70 3.81 -19.79
C SER A 119 1.51 4.02 -18.50
N SER A 120 2.63 3.32 -18.35
CA SER A 120 3.55 3.48 -17.22
C SER A 120 4.44 4.72 -17.41
N MET A 121 4.86 5.00 -18.64
CA MET A 121 5.69 6.15 -18.99
C MET A 121 4.90 7.47 -18.86
N ASP A 122 3.62 7.49 -19.24
CA ASP A 122 2.75 8.66 -19.08
C ASP A 122 2.57 9.10 -17.61
N ARG A 123 2.59 8.15 -16.67
CA ARG A 123 2.43 8.41 -15.24
C ARG A 123 3.67 9.02 -14.58
N PHE A 124 4.87 8.62 -15.00
CA PHE A 124 6.12 9.08 -14.40
C PHE A 124 6.83 10.16 -15.24
N GLY A 125 6.39 10.39 -16.47
CA GLY A 125 7.00 11.35 -17.40
C GLY A 125 8.33 10.85 -17.97
N ASP A 126 8.79 11.53 -19.02
CA ASP A 126 9.96 11.10 -19.79
C ASP A 126 11.31 11.19 -19.03
N SER A 127 11.32 11.79 -17.83
CA SER A 127 12.55 12.00 -17.06
C SER A 127 12.35 11.80 -15.55
N PRO A 128 13.40 11.40 -14.81
CA PRO A 128 13.36 11.34 -13.35
C PRO A 128 12.98 12.68 -12.71
N TRP A 129 13.37 13.79 -13.33
CA TRP A 129 13.06 15.13 -12.85
C TRP A 129 11.56 15.45 -12.94
N SER A 130 10.93 15.16 -14.07
CA SER A 130 9.49 15.39 -14.25
C SER A 130 8.65 14.51 -13.32
N ALA A 131 9.09 13.28 -13.01
CA ALA A 131 8.46 12.44 -12.00
C ALA A 131 8.47 13.10 -10.61
N LEU A 132 9.62 13.64 -10.20
CA LEU A 132 9.76 14.31 -8.90
C LEU A 132 8.93 15.59 -8.82
N VAL A 133 8.91 16.40 -9.88
CA VAL A 133 8.09 17.62 -9.93
C VAL A 133 6.60 17.27 -9.84
N ARG A 134 6.14 16.23 -10.55
CA ARG A 134 4.76 15.76 -10.45
C ARG A 134 4.42 15.27 -9.05
N LEU A 135 5.29 14.47 -8.43
CA LEU A 135 5.11 14.03 -7.04
C LEU A 135 4.96 15.22 -6.08
N LEU A 136 5.79 16.25 -6.22
CA LEU A 136 5.69 17.46 -5.39
C LEU A 136 4.42 18.27 -5.66
N LEU A 137 3.94 18.31 -6.90
CA LEU A 137 2.66 18.94 -7.23
C LEU A 137 1.47 18.16 -6.67
N ASP A 138 1.49 16.84 -6.78
CA ASP A 138 0.43 15.95 -6.29
C ASP A 138 0.38 15.86 -4.76
N LEU A 139 1.45 16.29 -4.09
CA LEU A 139 1.57 16.35 -2.63
C LEU A 139 0.58 17.38 -2.05
N VAL A 140 0.34 18.51 -2.73
CA VAL A 140 -0.56 19.57 -2.26
C VAL A 140 -1.93 19.41 -2.92
N PRO A 141 -3.00 19.09 -2.17
CA PRO A 141 -4.34 18.97 -2.74
C PRO A 141 -4.87 20.33 -3.21
N SER A 142 -5.59 20.32 -4.34
CA SER A 142 -6.42 21.46 -4.74
C SER A 142 -7.67 21.62 -3.85
N ASN A 143 -8.20 20.50 -3.32
CA ASN A 143 -9.31 20.48 -2.37
C ASN A 143 -9.13 19.33 -1.36
N PRO A 144 -8.87 19.63 -0.07
CA PRO A 144 -8.69 18.61 0.97
C PRO A 144 -9.89 17.69 1.19
N ILE A 145 -11.12 18.19 0.98
CA ILE A 145 -12.34 17.40 1.12
C ILE A 145 -12.44 16.38 -0.02
N ALA A 146 -12.09 16.79 -1.24
CA ALA A 146 -12.03 15.88 -2.37
C ALA A 146 -10.95 14.81 -2.15
N ALA A 147 -9.77 15.18 -1.66
CA ALA A 147 -8.71 14.23 -1.32
C ALA A 147 -9.16 13.17 -0.30
N MET A 148 -9.93 13.58 0.73
CA MET A 148 -10.52 12.64 1.71
C MET A 148 -11.59 11.73 1.09
N ALA A 149 -12.43 12.25 0.19
CA ALA A 149 -13.47 11.47 -0.47
C ALA A 149 -12.89 10.45 -1.47
N GLU A 150 -11.84 10.83 -2.20
CA GLU A 150 -11.14 9.98 -3.17
C GLU A 150 -10.12 9.05 -2.50
N GLY A 151 -9.82 9.25 -1.21
CA GLY A 151 -8.84 8.46 -0.47
C GLY A 151 -7.39 8.71 -0.91
N ASN A 152 -7.07 9.93 -1.37
CA ASN A 152 -5.71 10.30 -1.73
C ASN A 152 -4.86 10.51 -0.47
N MET A 153 -4.28 9.40 0.00
CA MET A 153 -3.54 9.32 1.26
C MET A 153 -2.40 10.33 1.36
N LEU A 154 -1.65 10.56 0.27
CA LEU A 154 -0.54 11.51 0.28
C LEU A 154 -1.03 12.92 0.59
N GLN A 155 -2.08 13.36 -0.10
CA GLN A 155 -2.66 14.68 0.08
C GLN A 155 -3.32 14.86 1.45
N ILE A 156 -3.99 13.81 1.95
CA ILE A 156 -4.58 13.76 3.29
C ILE A 156 -3.50 13.98 4.35
N ILE A 157 -2.36 13.26 4.25
CA ILE A 157 -1.24 13.36 5.21
C ILE A 157 -0.60 14.75 5.21
N VAL A 158 -0.51 15.40 4.05
CA VAL A 158 0.11 16.72 3.91
C VAL A 158 -0.80 17.83 4.45
N PHE A 159 -2.11 17.68 4.25
CA PHE A 159 -3.07 18.66 4.73
C PHE A 159 -3.29 18.58 6.25
N ALA A 160 -3.22 17.38 6.82
CA ALA A 160 -3.35 17.10 8.26
C ALA A 160 -2.20 17.63 9.10
#